data_AF-A0A7S3LE15-F1
#
_entry.id   AF-A0A7S3LE15-F1
#
_cell.length_a   1.000
_cell.length_b   1.000
_cell.length_c   1.000
_cell.angle_alpha   90.00
_cell.angle_beta   90.00
_cell.angle_gamma   90.00
#
_symmetry.space_group_name_H-M   'P 1'
#
loop_
_entity.id
_entity.type
_entity.pdbx_description
1 polymer ?
#
loop_
_entity_poly.entity_id
_entity_poly.type
_entity_poly.pdbx_seq_one_letter_code
_entity_poly.pdbx_strand_id
1 'polypeptide(L)'
;GGNFRVILIDQKDYFEYTPGVLRLFCAPKCFGRVAGVLPRDESSHELIQGRVTSIVDGQKQKVVSYVHQSQTKTLPYDYLILATGSTYNYPITASGNELSWKDRKLGWEAAHRRLASASKVLILGGGAVGVELAAEIVDHFPQKQVTLVDASPTLVPLFPKSVGEYAAR
;
A
#
# COMPACT_ATOMS: atom_id res chain seq x y z
N GLY A 1 -26.67 7.87 -21.85
CA GLY A 1 -25.75 6.92 -21.18
C GLY A 1 -26.36 6.55 -19.86
N GLY A 2 -26.33 5.29 -19.45
CA GLY A 2 -26.96 4.86 -18.19
C GLY A 2 -26.31 5.52 -16.97
N ASN A 3 -27.13 6.02 -16.05
CA ASN A 3 -26.66 6.52 -14.77
C ASN A 3 -26.41 5.33 -13.84
N PHE A 4 -25.15 5.10 -13.44
CA PHE A 4 -24.80 4.10 -12.43
C PHE A 4 -24.64 4.78 -11.05
N ARG A 5 -25.21 4.17 -10.00
CA ARG A 5 -24.84 4.49 -8.62
C ARG A 5 -23.55 3.74 -8.30
N VAL A 6 -22.46 4.47 -8.09
CA VAL A 6 -21.14 3.89 -7.79
C VAL A 6 -20.84 4.09 -6.31
N ILE A 7 -20.49 3.02 -5.61
CA ILE A 7 -20.17 3.02 -4.19
C ILE A 7 -18.78 2.38 -4.02
N LEU A 8 -17.85 3.13 -3.43
CA LEU A 8 -16.55 2.61 -3.01
C LEU A 8 -16.60 2.30 -1.52
N ILE A 9 -16.26 1.06 -1.15
CA ILE A 9 -16.04 0.66 0.25
C ILE A 9 -14.54 0.44 0.45
N ASP A 10 -13.90 1.28 1.24
CA ASP A 10 -12.49 1.11 1.64
C ASP A 10 -12.36 1.29 3.15
N GLN A 11 -11.51 0.50 3.79
CA GLN A 11 -11.26 0.63 5.23
C GLN A 11 -10.47 1.90 5.57
N LYS A 12 -9.70 2.42 4.62
CA LYS A 12 -8.90 3.63 4.74
C LYS A 12 -9.68 4.86 4.28
N ASP A 13 -9.41 6.02 4.87
CA ASP A 13 -9.91 7.31 4.36
C ASP A 13 -8.97 7.95 3.33
N TYR A 14 -7.96 7.22 2.85
CA TYR A 14 -6.91 7.74 2.01
C TYR A 14 -6.44 6.76 0.94
N PHE A 15 -5.89 7.33 -0.13
CA PHE A 15 -5.19 6.63 -1.19
C PHE A 15 -3.67 6.74 -1.00
N GLU A 16 -2.93 5.72 -1.44
CA GLU A 16 -1.47 5.71 -1.54
C GLU A 16 -1.05 5.29 -2.96
N TYR A 17 -0.17 6.07 -3.58
CA TYR A 17 0.58 5.66 -4.76
C TYR A 17 1.69 4.70 -4.30
N THR A 18 1.34 3.41 -4.24
CA THR A 18 2.18 2.34 -3.69
C THR A 18 3.60 2.25 -4.28
N PRO A 19 3.86 2.49 -5.57
CA PRO A 19 5.24 2.51 -6.07
C PRO A 19 6.10 3.59 -5.38
N GLY A 20 5.53 4.76 -5.07
CA GLY A 20 6.28 5.87 -4.48
C GLY A 20 6.48 5.81 -2.96
N VAL A 21 5.90 4.84 -2.25
CA VAL A 21 5.93 4.83 -0.78
C VAL A 21 7.29 4.41 -0.21
N LEU A 22 8.13 3.71 -0.97
CA LEU A 22 9.45 3.28 -0.51
C LEU A 22 10.35 4.47 -0.16
N ARG A 23 10.22 5.58 -0.90
CA ARG A 23 10.90 6.84 -0.62
C ARG A 23 10.60 7.39 0.77
N LEU A 24 9.48 7.02 1.39
CA LEU A 24 9.08 7.51 2.72
C LEU A 24 9.94 6.95 3.85
N PHE A 25 10.63 5.83 3.63
CA PHE A 25 11.66 5.36 4.55
C PHE A 25 12.78 6.40 4.70
N CYS A 26 13.16 7.06 3.61
CA CYS A 26 14.26 8.02 3.57
C CYS A 26 13.78 9.48 3.74
N ALA A 27 12.64 9.84 3.15
CA ALA A 27 12.11 11.19 3.09
C ALA A 27 10.61 11.24 3.46
N PRO A 28 10.24 11.04 4.74
CA PRO A 28 8.83 10.96 5.17
C PRO A 28 8.03 12.27 4.93
N LYS A 29 8.73 13.41 4.77
CA LYS A 29 8.12 14.70 4.40
C LYS A 29 7.43 14.65 3.03
N CYS A 30 7.76 13.69 2.17
CA CYS A 30 7.13 13.49 0.88
C CYS A 30 5.77 12.79 0.95
N PHE A 31 5.27 12.39 2.14
CA PHE A 31 4.03 11.64 2.29
C PHE A 31 2.84 12.26 1.54
N GLY A 32 2.63 13.58 1.66
CA GLY A 32 1.54 14.27 0.96
C GLY A 32 1.66 14.32 -0.56
N ARG A 33 2.79 13.90 -1.16
CA ARG A 33 2.97 13.77 -2.61
C ARG A 33 2.59 12.39 -3.13
N VAL A 34 2.57 11.38 -2.26
CA VAL A 34 2.29 9.98 -2.61
C VAL A 34 1.04 9.45 -1.92
N ALA A 35 0.41 10.22 -1.04
CA ALA A 35 -0.83 9.86 -0.36
C ALA A 35 -1.77 11.05 -0.23
N GLY A 36 -3.07 10.82 -0.44
CA GLY A 36 -4.10 11.84 -0.37
C GLY A 36 -5.38 11.31 0.29
N VAL A 37 -6.10 12.18 1.00
CA VAL A 37 -7.41 11.86 1.58
C VAL A 37 -8.41 11.62 0.44
N LEU A 38 -9.22 10.56 0.56
CA LEU A 38 -10.27 10.26 -0.40
C LEU A 38 -11.40 11.31 -0.28
N PRO A 39 -11.91 11.85 -1.40
CA PRO A 39 -12.97 12.85 -1.38
C PRO A 39 -14.29 12.23 -0.88
N ARG A 40 -15.04 12.98 -0.06
CA ARG A 40 -16.31 12.51 0.53
C ARG A 40 -17.57 13.12 -0.09
N ASP A 41 -17.51 14.33 -0.65
CA ASP A 41 -18.71 15.13 -0.99
C ASP A 41 -18.78 15.65 -2.44
N GLU A 42 -17.96 15.13 -3.36
CA GLU A 42 -17.72 15.82 -4.64
C GLU A 42 -18.33 15.15 -5.89
N SER A 43 -19.26 14.19 -5.80
CA SER A 43 -19.81 13.56 -7.02
C SER A 43 -21.12 12.76 -6.88
N SER A 44 -21.60 12.23 -8.02
CA SER A 44 -22.63 11.17 -8.15
C SER A 44 -22.23 9.81 -7.55
N HIS A 45 -21.16 9.74 -6.77
CA HIS A 45 -20.56 8.52 -6.25
C HIS A 45 -20.39 8.62 -4.73
N GLU A 46 -20.55 7.49 -4.04
CA GLU A 46 -20.55 7.39 -2.58
C GLU A 46 -19.26 6.70 -2.08
N LEU A 47 -18.63 7.29 -1.06
CA LEU A 47 -17.52 6.66 -0.34
C LEU A 47 -17.99 6.22 1.05
N ILE A 48 -17.91 4.92 1.30
CA ILE A 48 -18.13 4.33 2.62
C ILE A 48 -16.77 3.93 3.19
N GLN A 49 -16.34 4.61 4.25
CA GLN A 49 -15.19 4.14 5.02
C GLN A 49 -15.60 2.92 5.86
N GLY A 50 -15.25 1.72 5.42
CA GLY A 50 -15.64 0.47 6.06
C GLY A 50 -14.85 -0.72 5.55
N ARG A 51 -14.85 -1.81 6.31
CA ARG A 51 -14.14 -3.05 5.94
C ARG A 51 -15.13 -4.09 5.45
N VAL A 52 -15.04 -4.47 4.18
CA VAL A 52 -15.77 -5.63 3.65
C VAL A 52 -15.30 -6.90 4.34
N THR A 53 -16.24 -7.73 4.80
CA THR A 53 -15.98 -8.97 5.54
C THR A 53 -16.45 -10.21 4.82
N SER A 54 -17.47 -10.11 3.96
CA SER A 54 -17.93 -11.22 3.13
C SER A 54 -18.66 -10.73 1.88
N ILE A 55 -18.70 -11.60 0.88
CA ILE A 55 -19.44 -11.41 -0.37
C ILE A 55 -20.34 -12.62 -0.54
N VAL A 56 -21.62 -12.37 -0.83
CA VAL A 56 -22.57 -13.38 -1.31
C VAL A 56 -22.91 -13.01 -2.74
N ASP A 57 -22.60 -13.91 -3.68
CA ASP A 57 -22.92 -13.76 -5.11
C ASP A 57 -23.67 -15.01 -5.59
N GLY A 58 -24.98 -15.03 -5.36
CA GLY A 58 -25.86 -16.13 -5.74
C GLY A 58 -27.02 -15.64 -6.61
N GLN A 59 -27.67 -16.59 -7.32
CA GLN A 59 -28.82 -16.28 -8.18
C GLN A 59 -29.96 -15.57 -7.45
N LYS A 60 -30.13 -15.83 -6.14
CA LYS A 60 -31.19 -15.25 -5.30
C LYS A 60 -30.76 -13.95 -4.59
N GLN A 61 -29.46 -13.73 -4.42
CA GLN A 61 -28.94 -12.62 -3.62
C GLN A 61 -27.50 -12.27 -4.00
N LYS A 62 -27.27 -10.99 -4.29
CA LYS A 62 -25.95 -10.40 -4.51
C LYS A 62 -25.73 -9.28 -3.52
N VAL A 63 -24.96 -9.54 -2.47
CA VAL A 63 -24.71 -8.57 -1.40
C VAL A 63 -23.26 -8.60 -0.92
N VAL A 64 -22.75 -7.45 -0.52
CA VAL A 64 -21.51 -7.34 0.26
C VAL A 64 -21.86 -7.06 1.72
N SER A 65 -21.19 -7.73 2.65
CA SER A 65 -21.26 -7.41 4.07
C SER A 65 -20.01 -6.62 4.46
N TYR A 66 -20.19 -5.53 5.21
CA TYR A 66 -19.10 -4.68 5.64
C TYR A 66 -19.32 -4.16 7.06
N VAL A 67 -18.22 -3.87 7.75
CA VAL A 67 -18.23 -3.23 9.06
C VAL A 67 -17.97 -1.74 8.88
N HIS A 68 -18.88 -0.92 9.38
CA HIS A 68 -18.77 0.53 9.42
C HIS A 68 -19.19 1.01 10.81
N GLN A 69 -18.34 1.80 11.47
CA GLN A 69 -18.59 2.30 12.84
C GLN A 69 -19.02 1.18 13.81
N SER A 70 -18.29 0.06 13.80
CA SER A 70 -18.55 -1.13 14.62
C SER A 70 -19.90 -1.82 14.38
N GLN A 71 -20.61 -1.48 13.29
CA GLN A 71 -21.85 -2.13 12.89
C GLN A 71 -21.65 -2.90 11.59
N THR A 72 -22.17 -4.13 11.55
CA THR A 72 -22.27 -4.91 10.31
C THR A 72 -23.46 -4.40 9.50
N LYS A 73 -23.19 -4.05 8.25
CA LYS A 73 -24.18 -3.62 7.26
C LYS A 73 -24.07 -4.47 6.01
N THR A 74 -25.13 -4.52 5.22
CA THR A 74 -25.17 -5.20 3.93
C THR A 74 -25.56 -4.23 2.83
N LEU A 75 -25.00 -4.43 1.64
CA LEU A 75 -25.27 -3.60 0.47
C LEU A 75 -25.47 -4.50 -0.76
N PRO A 76 -26.64 -4.47 -1.42
CA PRO A 76 -26.85 -5.18 -2.67
C PRO A 76 -26.08 -4.53 -3.83
N TYR A 77 -25.73 -5.33 -4.83
CA TYR A 77 -25.05 -4.85 -6.03
C TYR A 77 -25.52 -5.58 -7.30
N ASP A 78 -25.49 -4.86 -8.43
CA ASP A 78 -25.66 -5.44 -9.77
C ASP A 78 -24.31 -5.88 -10.36
N TYR A 79 -23.26 -5.09 -10.09
CA TYR A 79 -21.88 -5.33 -10.50
C TYR A 79 -20.94 -5.15 -9.32
N LEU A 80 -19.95 -6.03 -9.18
CA LEU A 80 -18.94 -6.00 -8.12
C LEU A 80 -17.54 -5.92 -8.73
N ILE A 81 -16.75 -4.95 -8.26
CA ILE A 81 -15.34 -4.81 -8.61
C ILE A 81 -14.51 -5.08 -7.36
N LEU A 82 -13.64 -6.10 -7.42
CA LEU A 82 -12.72 -6.44 -6.35
C LEU A 82 -11.36 -5.81 -6.62
N ALA A 83 -11.05 -4.74 -5.87
CA ALA A 83 -9.79 -4.01 -5.94
C ALA A 83 -9.10 -3.94 -4.57
N THR A 84 -9.21 -5.00 -3.76
CA THR A 84 -8.76 -5.03 -2.35
C THR A 84 -7.24 -5.16 -2.16
N GLY A 85 -6.49 -5.32 -3.25
CA GLY A 85 -5.04 -5.46 -3.23
C GLY A 85 -4.55 -6.73 -2.52
N SER A 86 -3.28 -6.69 -2.11
CA SER A 86 -2.56 -7.75 -1.40
C SER A 86 -1.91 -7.22 -0.13
N THR A 87 -1.57 -8.11 0.80
CA THR A 87 -0.86 -7.75 2.04
C THR A 87 0.66 -7.87 1.86
N TYR A 88 1.39 -6.85 2.29
CA TYR A 88 2.84 -6.84 2.50
C TYR A 88 3.19 -6.57 3.98
N ASN A 89 4.45 -6.80 4.34
CA ASN A 89 4.94 -6.47 5.68
C ASN A 89 4.86 -4.97 5.96
N TYR A 90 4.54 -4.64 7.21
CA TYR A 90 4.62 -3.28 7.72
C TYR A 90 6.07 -2.76 7.63
N PRO A 91 6.31 -1.50 7.22
CA PRO A 91 5.35 -0.41 6.97
C PRO A 91 4.86 -0.28 5.52
N ILE A 92 5.25 -1.17 4.58
CA ILE A 92 4.86 -1.04 3.17
C ILE A 92 3.34 -1.08 3.02
N THR A 93 2.68 -2.01 3.71
CA THR A 93 1.23 -1.94 3.94
C THR A 93 0.94 -1.26 5.25
N ALA A 94 -0.12 -0.46 5.28
CA ALA A 94 -0.66 0.12 6.50
C ALA A 94 -1.01 -0.97 7.53
N SER A 95 -0.75 -0.68 8.80
CA SER A 95 -1.24 -1.54 9.88
C SER A 95 -2.76 -1.40 10.03
N GLY A 96 -3.41 -2.34 10.73
CA GLY A 96 -4.86 -2.27 10.99
C GLY A 96 -5.31 -1.04 11.79
N ASN A 97 -4.37 -0.30 12.39
CA ASN A 97 -4.63 0.92 13.15
C ASN A 97 -4.30 2.20 12.35
N GLU A 98 -3.74 2.08 11.14
CA GLU A 98 -3.39 3.21 10.28
C GLU A 98 -4.48 3.44 9.21
N LEU A 99 -5.75 3.51 9.65
CA LEU A 99 -6.89 3.67 8.74
C LEU A 99 -7.12 5.13 8.31
N SER A 100 -6.53 6.08 9.04
CA SER A 100 -6.58 7.50 8.67
C SER A 100 -5.29 7.95 7.99
N TRP A 101 -5.40 8.93 7.08
CA TRP A 101 -4.25 9.57 6.44
C TRP A 101 -3.23 10.07 7.47
N LYS A 102 -3.72 10.60 8.59
CA LYS A 102 -2.88 11.14 9.67
C LYS A 102 -2.11 10.03 10.39
N ASP A 103 -2.78 8.94 10.75
CA ASP A 103 -2.14 7.81 11.44
C ASP A 103 -1.13 7.14 10.51
N ARG A 104 -1.47 7.00 9.23
CA ARG A 104 -0.55 6.48 8.22
C ARG A 104 0.71 7.33 8.08
N LYS A 105 0.58 8.66 8.09
CA LYS A 105 1.73 9.59 8.09
C LYS A 105 2.64 9.34 9.28
N LEU A 106 2.07 9.21 10.49
CA LEU A 106 2.83 8.95 11.72
C LEU A 106 3.56 7.60 11.65
N GLY A 107 2.93 6.58 11.06
CA GLY A 107 3.54 5.29 10.76
C GLY A 107 4.81 5.41 9.91
N TRP A 108 4.72 6.15 8.80
CA TRP A 108 5.88 6.42 7.95
C TRP A 108 6.98 7.23 8.64
N GLU A 109 6.62 8.22 9.46
CA GLU A 109 7.58 8.96 10.27
C GLU A 109 8.29 8.06 11.29
N ALA A 110 7.57 7.10 11.90
CA ALA A 110 8.16 6.12 12.81
C ALA A 110 9.10 5.15 12.09
N ALA A 111 8.71 4.66 10.90
CA ALA A 111 9.55 3.83 10.05
C ALA A 111 10.85 4.54 9.65
N HIS A 112 10.74 5.81 9.24
CA HIS A 112 11.91 6.64 8.94
C HIS A 112 12.84 6.79 10.14
N ARG A 113 12.31 7.12 11.33
CA ARG A 113 13.14 7.24 12.55
C ARG A 113 13.90 5.94 12.86
N ARG A 114 13.24 4.78 12.69
CA ARG A 114 13.85 3.46 12.88
C ARG A 114 14.97 3.19 11.87
N LEU A 115 14.76 3.53 10.60
CA LEU A 115 15.81 3.39 9.58
C LEU A 115 16.97 4.35 9.85
N ALA A 116 16.66 5.61 10.19
CA ALA A 116 17.65 6.65 10.43
C ALA A 116 18.61 6.29 11.58
N SER A 117 18.12 5.64 12.64
CA SER A 117 18.94 5.20 13.78
C SER A 117 19.75 3.92 13.52
N ALA A 118 19.40 3.12 12.51
CA ALA A 118 20.10 1.88 12.20
C ALA A 118 21.38 2.14 11.40
N SER A 119 22.51 1.54 11.79
CA SER A 119 23.76 1.59 11.00
C SER A 119 23.84 0.48 9.95
N LYS A 120 23.10 -0.62 10.17
CA LYS A 120 23.03 -1.79 9.29
C LYS A 120 21.58 -2.11 8.96
N VAL A 121 21.30 -2.41 7.70
CA VAL A 121 19.97 -2.70 7.19
C VAL A 121 20.01 -4.00 6.40
N LEU A 122 19.15 -4.95 6.77
CA LEU A 122 18.93 -6.18 6.02
C LEU A 122 17.60 -6.07 5.28
N ILE A 123 17.62 -6.26 3.97
CA ILE A 123 16.46 -6.32 3.10
C ILE A 123 16.30 -7.75 2.62
N LEU A 124 15.12 -8.32 2.85
CA LEU A 124 14.75 -9.66 2.40
C LEU A 124 13.89 -9.53 1.13
N GLY A 125 14.37 -10.12 0.04
CA GLY A 125 13.79 -10.06 -1.30
C GLY A 125 14.51 -9.04 -2.19
N GLY A 126 15.25 -9.52 -3.18
CA GLY A 126 15.90 -8.81 -4.29
C GLY A 126 15.04 -8.69 -5.54
N GLY A 127 13.71 -8.73 -5.42
CA GLY A 127 12.78 -8.27 -6.46
C GLY A 127 12.76 -6.74 -6.60
N ALA A 128 11.89 -6.20 -7.46
CA ALA A 128 11.83 -4.76 -7.75
C ALA A 128 11.72 -3.89 -6.48
N VAL A 129 10.81 -4.24 -5.57
CA VAL A 129 10.57 -3.52 -4.32
C VAL A 129 11.83 -3.46 -3.43
N GLY A 130 12.54 -4.59 -3.27
CA GLY A 130 13.71 -4.62 -2.40
C GLY A 130 14.94 -3.97 -3.01
N VAL A 131 15.12 -4.08 -4.33
CA VAL A 131 16.17 -3.36 -5.06
C VAL A 131 15.92 -1.85 -5.02
N GLU A 132 14.68 -1.40 -5.25
CA GLU A 132 14.31 0.01 -5.15
C GLU A 132 14.49 0.56 -3.72
N LEU A 133 14.09 -0.21 -2.70
CA LEU A 133 14.32 0.16 -1.31
C LEU A 133 15.82 0.24 -0.99
N ALA A 134 16.62 -0.72 -1.47
CA ALA A 134 18.07 -0.69 -1.28
C ALA A 134 18.67 0.58 -1.91
N ALA A 135 18.27 0.90 -3.14
CA ALA A 135 18.70 2.08 -3.87
C ALA A 135 18.33 3.39 -3.14
N GLU A 136 17.08 3.53 -2.69
CA GLU A 136 16.62 4.70 -1.91
C GLU A 136 17.44 4.86 -0.61
N ILE A 137 17.80 3.76 0.06
CA ILE A 137 18.59 3.83 1.31
C ILE A 137 20.04 4.23 1.04
N VAL A 138 20.72 3.62 0.07
CA VAL A 138 22.14 3.93 -0.20
C VAL A 138 22.32 5.32 -0.81
N ASP A 139 21.36 5.80 -1.61
CA ASP A 139 21.34 7.16 -2.13
C ASP A 139 21.19 8.20 -1.00
N HIS A 140 20.26 7.95 -0.07
CA HIS A 140 19.95 8.92 1.00
C HIS A 140 20.88 8.83 2.21
N PHE A 141 21.42 7.64 2.48
CA PHE A 141 22.27 7.35 3.65
C PHE A 141 23.53 6.58 3.23
N PRO A 142 24.47 7.23 2.52
CA PRO A 142 25.64 6.56 1.93
C PRO A 142 26.55 5.85 2.94
N GLN A 143 26.47 6.20 4.22
CA GLN A 143 27.24 5.62 5.31
C GLN A 143 26.63 4.34 5.90
N LYS A 144 25.38 3.98 5.56
CA LYS A 144 24.72 2.79 6.11
C LYS A 144 25.15 1.54 5.34
N GLN A 145 25.35 0.44 6.06
CA GLN A 145 25.59 -0.85 5.44
C GLN A 145 24.25 -1.51 5.09
N VAL A 146 23.98 -1.69 3.80
CA VAL A 146 22.77 -2.37 3.30
C VAL A 146 23.15 -3.76 2.79
N THR A 147 22.47 -4.78 3.29
CA THR A 147 22.57 -6.15 2.81
C THR A 147 21.24 -6.56 2.20
N LEU A 148 21.26 -6.98 0.93
CA LEU A 148 20.11 -7.50 0.22
C LEU A 148 20.24 -9.02 0.10
N VAL A 149 19.22 -9.77 0.51
CA VAL A 149 19.21 -11.23 0.47
C VAL A 149 17.99 -11.69 -0.33
N ASP A 150 18.20 -12.55 -1.31
CA ASP A 150 17.13 -13.22 -2.06
C ASP A 150 17.43 -14.72 -2.17
N ALA A 151 16.40 -15.54 -2.39
CA ALA A 151 16.54 -16.95 -2.69
C ALA A 151 16.91 -17.20 -4.17
N SER A 152 16.59 -16.26 -5.05
CA SER A 152 16.97 -16.21 -6.46
C SER A 152 18.47 -15.96 -6.60
N PRO A 153 19.13 -16.59 -7.59
CA PRO A 153 20.53 -16.30 -7.92
C PRO A 153 20.75 -14.93 -8.57
N THR A 154 19.68 -14.22 -8.95
CA THR A 154 19.73 -12.92 -9.61
C THR A 154 18.75 -11.93 -8.99
N LEU A 155 19.11 -10.66 -9.01
CA LEU A 155 18.22 -9.55 -8.65
C LEU A 155 17.20 -9.31 -9.77
N VAL A 156 16.03 -8.80 -9.39
CA VAL A 156 14.92 -8.45 -10.29
C VAL A 156 14.65 -9.52 -11.37
N PRO A 157 14.41 -10.80 -11.00
CA PRO A 157 14.38 -11.93 -11.94
C PRO A 157 13.23 -11.88 -12.96
N LEU A 158 12.23 -11.01 -12.74
CA LEU A 158 11.13 -10.78 -13.70
C LEU A 158 11.48 -9.75 -14.79
N PHE A 159 12.66 -9.14 -14.73
CA PHE A 159 13.16 -8.16 -15.69
C PHE A 159 14.16 -8.83 -16.65
N PRO A 160 14.48 -8.20 -17.80
CA PRO A 160 15.53 -8.70 -18.69
C PRO A 160 16.85 -8.93 -17.93
N LYS A 161 17.58 -9.99 -18.27
CA LYS A 161 18.82 -10.40 -17.59
C LYS A 161 19.82 -9.26 -17.41
N SER A 162 19.96 -8.40 -18.42
CA SER A 162 20.85 -7.23 -18.39
C SER A 162 20.50 -6.24 -17.28
N VAL A 163 19.22 -6.12 -16.91
CA VAL A 163 18.77 -5.26 -15.80
C VAL A 163 19.19 -5.86 -14.46
N GLY A 164 19.05 -7.18 -14.28
CA GLY A 164 19.51 -7.86 -13.07
C GLY A 164 21.03 -7.80 -12.91
N GLU A 165 21.78 -7.96 -14.01
CA GLU A 165 23.24 -7.79 -14.02
C GLU A 165 23.66 -6.35 -13.71
N TYR A 166 22.92 -5.36 -14.20
CA TYR A 166 23.17 -3.95 -13.89
C TYR A 166 22.88 -3.62 -12.42
N ALA A 167 21.75 -4.11 -11.89
CA ALA A 167 21.35 -3.88 -10.50
C ALA A 167 22.30 -4.49 -9.46
N ALA A 168 23.09 -5.51 -9.85
CA ALA A 168 24.07 -6.16 -8.99
C ALA A 168 25.46 -5.50 -9.01
N ARG A 169 25.67 -4.45 -9.82
CA ARG A 169 26.91 -3.67 -9.86
C ARG A 169 26.87 -2.53 -8.87
#